data_AF-A0A5K3EHE3-F1
#
_entry.id   AF-A0A5K3EHE3-F1
#
_cell.length_a   1.000
_cell.length_b   1.000
_cell.length_c   1.000
_cell.angle_alpha   90.00
_cell.angle_beta   90.00
_cell.angle_gamma   90.00
#
_symmetry.space_group_name_H-M   'P 1'
#
loop_
_entity.id
_entity.type
_entity.pdbx_description
1 polymer ?
#
loop_
_entity_poly.entity_id
_entity_poly.type
_entity_poly.pdbx_seq_one_letter_code
_entity_poly.pdbx_strand_id
1 'polypeptide(L)'
;MNIVFDRYEHESEFVQEASSLVKQLISQRIARREPDGSVTAASSEAGKRVTLLKSDGGTLYLTRDLAAAISRAKKFEFDRMHYVVSSLCCIRSSPRHQPVLKVK
;
A
#
# COMPACT_ATOMS: atom_id res chain seq x y z
N MET A 1 -8.89 -20.14 21.54
CA MET A 1 -8.39 -20.05 20.15
C MET A 1 -7.00 -20.67 20.11
N ASN A 2 -6.76 -21.64 19.24
CA ASN A 2 -5.51 -22.39 19.14
C ASN A 2 -4.72 -21.93 17.90
N ILE A 3 -4.21 -20.70 17.93
CA ILE A 3 -3.45 -20.08 16.83
C ILE A 3 -2.11 -19.62 17.40
N VAL A 4 -1.02 -19.95 16.70
CA VAL A 4 0.33 -19.48 16.99
C VAL A 4 0.83 -18.77 15.74
N PHE A 5 1.28 -17.53 15.88
CA PHE A 5 1.85 -16.76 14.78
C PHE A 5 3.37 -16.88 14.81
N ASP A 6 3.98 -17.08 13.65
CA ASP A 6 5.44 -17.11 13.52
C ASP A 6 6.07 -15.73 13.77
N ARG A 7 5.33 -14.67 13.43
CA ARG A 7 5.79 -13.28 13.57
C ARG A 7 4.64 -12.33 13.89
N TYR A 8 4.98 -11.30 14.65
CA TYR A 8 4.15 -10.13 14.86
C TYR A 8 4.87 -8.94 14.24
N GLU A 9 4.18 -8.24 13.35
CA GLU A 9 4.68 -7.03 12.71
C GLU A 9 3.61 -5.96 12.82
N HIS A 10 4.02 -4.75 13.20
CA HIS A 10 3.12 -3.62 13.42
C HIS A 10 3.31 -2.56 12.35
N GLU A 11 2.25 -1.81 12.08
CA GLU A 11 2.26 -0.75 11.08
C GLU A 11 3.32 0.33 11.36
N SER A 12 3.55 0.65 12.64
CA SER A 12 4.53 1.64 13.08
C SER A 12 5.95 1.28 12.69
N GLU A 13 6.25 0.00 12.46
CA GLU A 13 7.57 -0.46 12.04
C GLU A 13 7.92 -0.01 10.61
N PHE A 14 6.93 0.31 9.78
CA PHE A 14 7.12 0.62 8.35
C PHE A 14 7.11 2.11 8.01
N VAL A 15 7.15 3.00 9.01
CA VAL A 15 7.08 4.46 8.78
C VAL A 15 8.29 4.98 7.99
N GLN A 16 9.49 4.46 8.27
CA GLN A 16 10.72 4.90 7.63
C GLN A 16 10.86 4.35 6.20
N GLU A 17 10.49 3.09 6.01
CA GLU A 17 10.44 2.42 4.72
C GLU A 17 9.41 3.09 3.81
N ALA A 18 8.24 3.46 4.34
CA ALA A 18 7.23 4.22 3.61
C ALA A 18 7.77 5.58 3.15
N SER A 19 8.46 6.31 4.03
CA SER A 19 9.05 7.61 3.70
C SER A 19 10.14 7.48 2.63
N SER A 20 10.95 6.42 2.70
CA SER A 20 12.00 6.12 1.73
C SER A 20 11.42 5.71 0.38
N LEU A 21 10.37 4.90 0.39
CA LEU A 21 9.63 4.48 -0.80
C LEU A 21 9.03 5.67 -1.54
N VAL A 22 8.44 6.63 -0.83
CA VAL A 22 7.91 7.86 -1.45
C VAL A 22 9.01 8.62 -2.20
N LYS A 23 10.20 8.75 -1.62
CA LYS A 23 11.34 9.39 -2.29
C LYS A 23 11.74 8.65 -3.57
N GLN A 24 11.75 7.31 -3.54
CA GLN A 24 12.03 6.48 -4.72
C GLN A 24 10.96 6.64 -5.80
N LEU A 25 9.68 6.69 -5.43
CA LEU A 25 8.58 6.87 -6.39
C LEU A 25 8.63 8.25 -7.05
N ILE A 26 9.07 9.29 -6.32
CA ILE A 26 9.30 10.62 -6.90
C ILE A 26 10.47 10.59 -7.89
N SER A 27 11.60 9.96 -7.54
CA SER A 27 12.76 9.90 -8.45
C SER A 27 12.46 9.12 -9.73
N GLN A 28 11.61 8.10 -9.64
CA GLN A 28 11.12 7.31 -10.77
C GLN A 28 9.99 8.00 -11.57
N ARG A 29 9.55 9.21 -11.17
CA ARG A 29 8.44 9.95 -11.78
C ARG A 29 7.09 9.22 -11.75
N ILE A 30 6.92 8.25 -10.85
CA ILE A 30 5.66 7.54 -10.60
C ILE A 30 4.76 8.39 -9.68
N ALA A 31 5.38 9.03 -8.69
CA ALA A 31 4.74 9.98 -7.80
C ALA A 31 5.25 11.40 -8.06
N ARG A 32 4.46 12.42 -7.71
CA ARG A 32 4.87 13.82 -7.80
C ARG A 32 4.46 14.58 -6.55
N ARG A 33 5.23 15.61 -6.22
CA ARG A 33 4.88 16.58 -5.18
C ARG A 33 3.88 17.57 -5.76
N GLU A 34 2.79 17.79 -5.05
CA GLU A 34 1.74 18.75 -5.38
C GLU A 34 2.07 20.14 -4.78
N PRO A 35 1.42 21.22 -5.22
CA PRO A 35 1.68 22.58 -4.74
C PRO A 35 1.49 22.77 -3.23
N ASP A 36 0.61 21.97 -2.61
CA ASP A 36 0.35 21.98 -1.17
C ASP A 36 1.41 21.23 -0.33
N GLY A 37 2.43 20.66 -0.99
CA GLY A 37 3.50 19.89 -0.36
C GLY A 37 3.20 18.40 -0.19
N SER A 38 1.98 17.95 -0.45
CA SER A 38 1.61 16.54 -0.47
C SER A 38 2.27 15.80 -1.63
N VAL A 39 2.33 14.46 -1.56
CA VAL A 39 2.83 13.62 -2.66
C VAL A 39 1.73 12.69 -3.11
N THR A 40 1.47 12.66 -4.41
CA THR A 40 0.41 11.82 -4.99
C THR A 40 0.94 10.98 -6.16
N ALA A 41 0.32 9.83 -6.40
CA ALA A 41 0.54 8.96 -7.56
C ALA A 41 -0.75 8.81 -8.38
N ALA A 42 -0.61 8.52 -9.68
CA ALA A 42 -1.77 8.24 -10.53
C ALA A 42 -2.42 6.89 -10.14
N SER A 43 -3.75 6.83 -10.17
CA SER A 43 -4.51 5.58 -10.07
C SER A 43 -4.77 5.00 -11.46
N SER A 44 -5.21 3.74 -11.52
CA SER A 44 -5.79 3.15 -12.73
C SER A 44 -7.10 3.82 -13.15
N GLU A 45 -7.81 4.46 -12.22
CA GLU A 45 -9.01 5.23 -12.49
C GLU A 45 -8.63 6.62 -13.05
N ALA A 46 -9.10 6.92 -14.26
CA ALA A 46 -8.76 8.14 -14.98
C ALA A 46 -9.09 9.40 -14.16
N GLY A 47 -8.14 10.32 -14.07
CA GLY A 47 -8.28 11.57 -13.32
C GLY A 47 -8.16 11.42 -11.79
N LYS A 48 -8.11 10.20 -11.26
CA LYS A 48 -7.95 9.96 -9.82
C LYS A 48 -6.48 9.84 -9.45
N ARG A 49 -6.10 10.57 -8.40
CA ARG A 49 -4.78 10.51 -7.80
C ARG A 49 -4.91 10.01 -6.36
N VAL A 50 -3.91 9.28 -5.91
CA VAL A 50 -3.85 8.71 -4.56
C VAL A 50 -2.73 9.39 -3.81
N THR A 51 -3.03 9.92 -2.63
CA THR A 51 -2.04 10.55 -1.75
C THR A 51 -1.18 9.48 -1.09
N LEU A 52 0.13 9.65 -1.17
CA LEU A 52 1.15 8.79 -0.55
C LEU A 52 1.83 9.47 0.64
N LEU A 53 1.88 10.80 0.64
CA LEU A 53 2.42 11.60 1.74
C LEU A 53 1.56 12.84 1.92
N LYS A 54 1.21 13.14 3.17
CA LYS A 54 0.52 14.38 3.52
C LYS A 54 1.45 15.59 3.38
N SER A 55 0.87 16.79 3.33
CA SER A 55 1.61 18.05 3.31
C SER A 55 2.46 18.28 4.56
N ASP A 56 2.04 17.74 5.71
CA ASP A 56 2.79 17.76 6.99
C ASP A 56 3.96 16.76 7.03
N GLY A 57 4.19 15.98 5.96
CA GLY A 57 5.23 14.97 5.88
C GLY A 57 4.84 13.62 6.51
N GLY A 58 3.63 13.47 7.05
CA GLY A 58 3.14 12.22 7.59
C GLY A 58 2.80 11.18 6.50
N THR A 59 3.17 9.92 6.75
CA THR A 59 2.79 8.78 5.91
C THR A 59 1.34 8.34 6.16
N LEU A 60 0.70 7.78 5.14
CA LEU A 60 -0.66 7.23 5.20
C LEU A 60 -0.62 5.69 5.31
N TYR A 61 -1.72 5.10 5.77
CA TYR A 61 -1.91 3.64 5.89
C TYR A 61 -1.49 2.91 4.60
N LEU A 62 -1.97 3.38 3.44
CA LEU A 62 -1.66 2.77 2.15
C LEU A 62 -0.15 2.74 1.84
N THR A 63 0.56 3.81 2.16
CA THR A 63 2.01 3.91 1.91
C THR A 63 2.79 2.96 2.81
N ARG A 64 2.33 2.78 4.05
CA ARG A 64 2.90 1.83 5.01
C ARG A 64 2.62 0.39 4.61
N ASP A 65 1.41 0.08 4.15
CA ASP A 65 1.08 -1.25 3.62
C ASP A 65 1.92 -1.61 2.39
N LEU A 66 2.15 -0.65 1.48
CA LEU A 66 3.01 -0.86 0.32
C LEU A 66 4.46 -1.12 0.74
N ALA A 67 4.97 -0.37 1.72
CA ALA A 67 6.29 -0.58 2.27
C ALA A 67 6.41 -1.96 2.94
N ALA A 68 5.41 -2.38 3.71
CA ALA A 68 5.35 -3.70 4.33
C ALA A 68 5.33 -4.83 3.29
N ALA A 69 4.52 -4.70 2.24
CA ALA A 69 4.45 -5.67 1.15
C ALA A 69 5.82 -5.86 0.47
N ILE A 70 6.50 -4.75 0.14
CA ILE A 70 7.83 -4.79 -0.49
C ILE A 70 8.87 -5.38 0.47
N SER A 71 8.84 -5.00 1.74
CA SER A 71 9.75 -5.53 2.77
C SER A 71 9.60 -7.05 2.92
N ARG A 72 8.36 -7.54 3.03
CA ARG A 72 8.06 -8.97 3.13
C ARG A 72 8.47 -9.73 1.87
N ALA A 73 8.21 -9.18 0.69
CA ALA A 73 8.60 -9.81 -0.58
C ALA A 73 10.13 -10.01 -0.66
N LYS A 74 10.91 -9.00 -0.24
CA LYS A 74 12.38 -9.10 -0.19
C LYS A 74 12.89 -10.06 0.88
N LYS A 75 12.21 -10.15 2.01
CA LYS A 75 12.65 -10.92 3.17
C LYS A 75 12.35 -12.41 3.07
N PHE A 76 11.20 -12.74 2.49
CA PHE A 76 10.69 -14.11 2.47
C PHE A 76 10.66 -14.75 1.09
N GLU A 77 10.82 -13.94 0.02
CA GLU A 77 10.83 -14.43 -1.37
C GLU A 77 9.65 -15.37 -1.67
N PHE A 78 8.46 -15.02 -1.14
CA PHE A 78 7.26 -15.85 -1.31
C PHE A 78 6.70 -15.78 -2.73
N ASP A 79 6.05 -16.86 -3.17
CA ASP A 79 5.29 -16.85 -4.43
C ASP A 79 3.95 -16.11 -4.29
N ARG A 80 3.33 -16.16 -3.10
CA ARG A 80 2.01 -15.59 -2.82
C ARG A 80 1.91 -15.00 -1.41
N MET A 81 1.21 -13.87 -1.30
CA MET A 81 0.85 -13.24 -0.03
C MET A 81 -0.66 -12.99 0.03
N HIS A 82 -1.30 -13.48 1.08
CA HIS A 82 -2.74 -13.36 1.30
C HIS A 82 -3.04 -12.33 2.40
N TYR A 83 -3.86 -11.33 2.08
CA TYR A 83 -4.38 -10.36 3.04
C TYR A 83 -5.79 -10.77 3.48
N VAL A 84 -5.91 -11.24 4.72
CA VAL A 84 -7.20 -11.57 5.33
C VAL A 84 -7.72 -10.32 6.06
N VAL A 85 -8.57 -9.56 5.37
CA VAL A 85 -9.14 -8.29 5.88
C VAL A 85 -10.65 -8.27 5.67
N SER A 86 -11.36 -7.41 6.40
CA SER A 86 -12.79 -7.19 6.19
C SER A 86 -13.06 -6.61 4.79
N SER A 87 -14.19 -6.98 4.19
CA SER A 87 -14.60 -6.50 2.86
C SER A 87 -14.75 -4.98 2.77
N LEU A 88 -14.93 -4.30 3.91
CA LEU A 88 -15.02 -2.84 3.99
C LEU A 88 -13.66 -2.15 3.70
N CYS A 89 -12.55 -2.84 3.94
CA CYS A 89 -11.20 -2.33 3.71
C CYS A 89 -10.76 -2.43 2.23
N CYS A 90 -11.46 -3.24 1.43
CA CYS A 90 -11.17 -3.33 0.00
C CYS A 90 -11.46 -2.00 -0.69
N ILE A 91 -10.44 -1.41 -1.33
CA ILE A 91 -10.59 -0.24 -2.20
C ILE A 91 -11.48 -0.65 -3.37
N ARG A 92 -12.76 -0.26 -3.31
CA ARG A 92 -13.71 -0.50 -4.41
C ARG A 92 -13.34 0.40 -5.59
N SER A 93 -12.77 -0.18 -6.64
CA SER A 93 -12.88 0.39 -7.97
C SER A 93 -14.35 0.36 -8.41
N SER A 94 -14.83 1.42 -9.05
CA SER A 94 -16.20 1.55 -9.59
C SER A 94 -16.72 0.26 -10.26
N PRO A 95 -18.05 0.02 -10.27
CA PRO A 95 -18.61 -1.28 -10.60
C PRO A 95 -18.60 -1.53 -12.11
N ARG A 96 -17.51 -2.10 -12.63
CA ARG A 96 -17.58 -2.97 -13.80
C ARG A 96 -16.71 -4.19 -13.56
N HIS A 97 -17.39 -5.31 -13.36
CA HIS A 97 -16.86 -6.67 -13.21
C HIS A 97 -16.02 -6.93 -11.95
N GLN A 98 -16.68 -7.44 -10.91
CA GLN A 98 -15.99 -8.31 -9.95
C GLN A 98 -15.78 -9.68 -10.61
N PRO A 99 -14.55 -10.18 -10.77
CA PRO A 99 -14.36 -11.61 -10.94
C PRO A 99 -14.48 -12.27 -9.56
N VAL A 100 -15.49 -13.13 -9.44
CA VAL A 100 -15.62 -14.10 -8.36
C VAL A 100 -14.40 -15.02 -8.41
N LEU A 101 -13.60 -15.06 -7.34
CA LEU A 101 -12.56 -16.07 -7.21
C LEU A 101 -13.25 -17.41 -6.89
N LYS A 102 -13.55 -18.20 -7.92
CA LYS A 102 -13.90 -19.61 -7.78
C LYS A 102 -12.62 -20.36 -7.41
N VAL A 103 -12.52 -20.75 -6.14
CA VAL A 103 -11.57 -21.78 -5.70
C VAL A 103 -12.03 -23.10 -6.33
N LYS A 104 -11.16 -23.71 -7.13
CA LYS A 104 -11.25 -25.13 -7.49
C LYS A 104 -10.51 -25.94 -6.44
#